data_AF-A0A932W230-F1
#
_entry.id   AF-A0A932W230-F1
#
_cell.length_a   1.000
_cell.length_b   1.000
_cell.length_c   1.000
_cell.angle_alpha   90.00
_cell.angle_beta   90.00
_cell.angle_gamma   90.00
#
_symmetry.space_group_name_H-M   'P 1'
#
loop_
_entity.id
_entity.type
_entity.pdbx_description
1 polymer ?
#
loop_
_entity_poly.entity_id
_entity_poly.type
_entity_poly.pdbx_seq_one_letter_code
_entity_poly.pdbx_strand_id
1 'polypeptide(L)'
;GMRYVTNTTPDGTYTLSTLRYGRLISTAAINPSLGQLGLANSGYDAHNRQNTSTDARNGTTTFTFNNADQIVSTTTPKPDTINSAQVTVSGRIKLTHLGSLQTDPPLAVVF
;
A
#
# COMPACT_ATOMS: atom_id res chain seq x y z
N GLY A 1 13.40 -6.38 18.54
CA GLY A 1 14.31 -5.23 18.54
C GLY A 1 14.16 -4.43 17.27
N MET A 2 14.54 -3.16 17.30
CA MET A 2 14.69 -2.32 16.12
C MET A 2 16.07 -2.57 15.48
N ARG A 3 16.16 -2.47 14.16
CA ARG A 3 17.41 -2.50 13.41
C ARG A 3 17.39 -1.39 12.36
N TYR A 4 18.47 -0.63 12.28
CA TYR A 4 18.66 0.40 11.26
C TYR A 4 19.76 -0.05 10.30
N VAL A 5 19.53 0.09 9.00
CA VAL A 5 20.50 -0.26 7.95
C VAL A 5 20.65 0.94 7.04
N THR A 6 21.89 1.41 6.89
CA THR A 6 22.22 2.52 6.01
C THR A 6 23.05 2.03 4.84
N ASN A 7 22.70 2.47 3.63
CA ASN A 7 23.53 2.26 2.45
C ASN A 7 23.79 3.62 1.78
N THR A 8 25.05 3.98 1.62
CA THR A 8 25.48 5.31 1.16
C THR A 8 26.15 5.18 -0.20
N THR A 9 25.71 5.98 -1.16
CA THR A 9 26.31 6.10 -2.49
C THR A 9 27.47 7.11 -2.47
N PRO A 10 28.39 7.08 -3.46
CA PRO A 10 29.59 7.94 -3.44
C PRO A 10 29.31 9.45 -3.42
N ASP A 11 28.15 9.89 -3.90
CA ASP A 11 27.68 11.28 -3.86
C ASP A 11 27.15 11.69 -2.46
N GLY A 12 27.20 10.80 -1.48
CA GLY A 12 26.75 11.04 -0.10
C GLY A 12 25.25 10.85 0.12
N THR A 13 24.48 10.60 -0.94
CA THR A 13 23.08 10.15 -0.81
C THR A 13 23.06 8.81 -0.06
N TYR A 14 22.09 8.61 0.82
CA TYR A 14 21.95 7.35 1.53
C TYR A 14 20.51 6.90 1.66
N THR A 15 20.33 5.60 1.75
CA THR A 15 19.07 4.98 2.14
C THR A 15 19.15 4.55 3.61
N LEU A 16 18.15 4.89 4.40
CA LEU A 16 17.98 4.45 5.78
C LEU A 16 16.77 3.51 5.86
N SER A 17 17.02 2.22 6.08
CA SER A 17 16.00 1.22 6.32
C SER A 17 15.82 0.98 7.82
N THR A 18 14.59 1.16 8.32
CA THR A 18 14.21 0.84 9.70
C THR A 18 13.44 -0.48 9.71
N LEU A 19 13.91 -1.44 10.49
CA LEU A 19 13.27 -2.73 10.68
C LEU A 19 12.82 -2.93 12.13
N ARG A 20 11.67 -3.56 12.31
CA ARG A 20 11.15 -3.98 13.60
C ARG A 20 10.96 -5.50 13.60
N TYR A 21 11.65 -6.19 14.50
CA TYR A 21 11.64 -7.67 14.55
C TYR A 21 11.94 -8.32 13.19
N GLY A 22 12.92 -7.77 12.46
CA GLY A 22 13.34 -8.27 11.14
C GLY A 22 12.46 -7.84 9.96
N ARG A 23 11.37 -7.09 10.19
CA ARG A 23 10.46 -6.60 9.14
C ARG A 23 10.72 -5.14 8.82
N LEU A 24 10.78 -4.79 7.55
CA LEU A 24 10.97 -3.41 7.10
C LEU A 24 9.72 -2.58 7.41
N ILE A 25 9.85 -1.47 8.13
CA ILE A 25 8.72 -0.58 8.44
C ILE A 25 8.90 0.83 7.83
N SER A 26 10.12 1.19 7.43
CA SER A 26 10.40 2.45 6.77
C SER A 26 11.68 2.38 5.94
N THR A 27 11.67 3.03 4.78
CA THR A 27 12.85 3.35 3.97
C THR A 27 12.84 4.83 3.62
N ALA A 28 13.87 5.57 4.01
CA ALA A 28 14.06 6.95 3.59
C ALA A 28 15.27 7.05 2.67
N ALA A 29 15.14 7.74 1.53
CA ALA A 29 16.26 8.15 0.69
C ALA A 29 16.56 9.62 0.99
N ILE A 30 17.78 9.93 1.38
CA ILE A 30 18.18 11.25 1.87
C ILE A 30 19.47 11.65 1.16
N ASN A 31 19.46 12.86 0.59
CA ASN A 31 20.67 13.51 0.12
C ASN A 31 21.06 14.61 1.12
N PRO A 32 22.33 14.72 1.53
CA PRO A 32 22.77 15.71 2.52
C PRO A 32 22.46 17.17 2.14
N SER A 33 22.47 17.48 0.85
CA SER A 33 22.27 18.84 0.34
C SER A 33 20.82 19.12 -0.06
N LEU A 34 20.09 18.10 -0.52
CA LEU A 34 18.70 18.25 -1.01
C LEU A 34 17.64 17.81 0.02
N GLY A 35 18.04 17.17 1.12
CA GLY A 35 17.13 16.63 2.12
C GLY A 35 16.52 15.28 1.73
N GLN A 36 15.30 15.01 2.19
CA GLN A 36 14.60 13.76 1.90
C GLN A 36 14.14 13.73 0.44
N LEU A 37 14.66 12.77 -0.32
CA LEU A 37 14.30 12.53 -1.71
C LEU A 37 13.10 11.58 -1.85
N GLY A 38 12.88 10.74 -0.84
CA GLY A 38 11.76 9.82 -0.79
C GLY A 38 11.60 9.17 0.58
N LEU A 39 10.37 8.76 0.88
CA LEU A 39 10.02 8.01 2.07
C LEU A 39 8.96 7.00 1.69
N ALA A 40 9.19 5.75 2.08
CA ALA A 40 8.18 4.71 2.04
C ALA A 40 8.04 4.03 3.40
N ASN A 41 6.81 3.69 3.77
CA ASN A 41 6.48 2.99 5.00
C ASN A 41 5.67 1.73 4.68
N SER A 42 5.83 0.72 5.53
CA SER A 42 5.12 -0.55 5.40
C SER A 42 4.44 -0.90 6.71
N GLY A 43 3.16 -1.24 6.64
CA GLY A 43 2.37 -1.74 7.77
C GLY A 43 2.11 -3.24 7.64
N TYR A 44 1.96 -3.90 8.78
CA TYR A 44 1.72 -5.32 8.85
C TYR A 44 0.52 -5.61 9.76
N ASP A 45 -0.28 -6.60 9.36
CA ASP A 45 -1.40 -7.09 10.15
C ASP A 45 -0.96 -8.06 11.27
N ALA A 46 -1.92 -8.54 12.06
CA ALA A 46 -1.67 -9.50 13.14
C ALA A 46 -1.15 -10.87 12.64
N HIS A 47 -1.49 -11.24 11.41
CA HIS A 47 -0.96 -12.43 10.73
C HIS A 47 0.39 -12.17 10.08
N ASN A 48 1.00 -11.02 10.38
CA ASN A 48 2.36 -10.76 9.99
C ASN A 48 2.51 -10.65 8.45
N ARG A 49 1.45 -10.24 7.75
CA ARG A 49 1.44 -9.94 6.31
C ARG A 49 1.46 -8.44 6.09
N GLN A 50 2.12 -7.95 5.05
CA GLN A 50 2.14 -6.53 4.74
C GLN A 50 0.76 -6.11 4.21
N ASN A 51 0.03 -5.30 4.98
CA ASN A 51 -1.32 -4.86 4.63
C ASN A 51 -1.38 -3.39 4.20
N THR A 52 -0.29 -2.63 4.39
CA THR A 52 -0.19 -1.26 3.87
C THR A 52 1.19 -0.99 3.29
N SER A 53 1.23 -0.17 2.24
CA SER A 53 2.43 0.42 1.66
C SER A 53 2.15 1.89 1.40
N THR A 54 2.90 2.77 2.06
CA THR A 54 2.73 4.23 1.93
C THR A 54 3.97 4.81 1.27
N ASP A 55 3.85 5.41 0.10
CA ASP A 55 4.89 6.29 -0.48
C ASP A 55 4.50 7.74 -0.15
N ALA A 56 5.42 8.53 0.38
CA ALA A 56 5.13 9.89 0.82
C ALA A 56 4.66 10.83 -0.32
N ARG A 57 4.95 10.50 -1.57
CA ARG A 57 4.53 11.28 -2.75
C ARG A 57 3.20 10.79 -3.31
N ASN A 58 2.97 9.48 -3.27
CA ASN A 58 1.85 8.85 -3.97
C ASN A 58 0.71 8.44 -3.03
N GLY A 59 0.93 8.41 -1.71
CA GLY A 59 -0.05 8.00 -0.72
C GLY A 59 0.01 6.51 -0.36
N THR A 60 -1.08 6.02 0.23
CA THR A 60 -1.15 4.67 0.82
C THR A 60 -1.95 3.71 -0.03
N THR A 61 -1.33 2.57 -0.37
CA THR A 61 -2.00 1.38 -0.88
C THR A 61 -2.28 0.42 0.26
N THR A 62 -3.50 -0.11 0.34
CA THR A 62 -3.94 -1.05 1.38
C THR A 62 -4.35 -2.38 0.75
N PHE A 63 -3.96 -3.48 1.38
CA PHE A 63 -4.32 -4.84 0.98
C PHE A 63 -5.22 -5.49 2.04
N THR A 64 -6.30 -6.10 1.60
CA THR A 64 -7.13 -6.96 2.46
C THR A 64 -6.97 -8.41 2.05
N PHE A 65 -6.93 -9.28 3.04
CA PHE A 65 -6.68 -10.69 2.86
C PHE A 65 -7.84 -11.52 3.39
N ASN A 66 -8.11 -12.65 2.73
CA ASN A 66 -9.00 -13.67 3.28
C ASN A 66 -8.27 -14.55 4.32
N ASN A 67 -8.99 -15.54 4.85
CA ASN A 67 -8.48 -16.50 5.83
C ASN A 67 -7.48 -17.51 5.22
N ALA A 68 -7.32 -17.55 3.91
CA ALA A 68 -6.36 -18.38 3.19
C ALA A 68 -5.12 -17.59 2.75
N ASP A 69 -4.87 -16.41 3.35
CA ASP A 69 -3.75 -15.52 3.06
C ASP A 69 -3.70 -14.96 1.63
N GLN A 70 -4.82 -14.98 0.92
CA GLN A 70 -4.92 -14.41 -0.43
C GLN A 70 -5.43 -12.97 -0.37
N ILE A 71 -4.85 -12.09 -1.19
CA ILE A 71 -5.35 -10.72 -1.37
C ILE A 71 -6.71 -10.80 -2.05
N VAL A 72 -7.74 -10.27 -1.39
CA VAL A 72 -9.09 -10.17 -1.93
C VAL A 72 -9.47 -8.74 -2.31
N SER A 73 -8.79 -7.73 -1.77
CA SER A 73 -8.93 -6.35 -2.22
C SER A 73 -7.62 -5.59 -2.15
N THR A 74 -7.40 -4.72 -3.14
CA THR A 74 -6.34 -3.70 -3.14
C THR A 74 -7.00 -2.33 -3.28
N THR A 75 -6.73 -1.43 -2.35
CA THR A 75 -7.16 -0.03 -2.41
C THR A 75 -5.96 0.84 -2.70
N THR A 76 -5.94 1.53 -3.83
CA THR A 76 -4.87 2.49 -4.19
C THR A 76 -5.23 3.90 -3.73
N PRO A 77 -4.22 4.76 -3.50
CA PRO A 77 -4.47 6.15 -3.19
C PRO A 77 -5.16 6.88 -4.35
N LYS A 78 -5.81 8.00 -4.04
CA LYS A 78 -6.40 8.87 -5.07
C LYS A 78 -5.30 9.36 -6.01
N PRO A 79 -5.49 9.28 -7.33
CA PRO A 79 -4.49 9.78 -8.28
C PRO A 79 -4.42 11.31 -8.27
N ASP A 80 -5.50 12.00 -7.90
CA ASP A 80 -5.57 13.46 -7.77
C ASP A 80 -6.69 13.90 -6.79
N THR A 81 -6.99 15.20 -6.75
CA THR A 81 -7.99 15.80 -5.86
C THR A 81 -9.44 15.55 -6.27
N ILE A 82 -9.69 15.19 -7.53
CA ILE A 82 -11.04 15.06 -8.10
C ILE A 82 -11.47 13.60 -8.23
N ASN A 83 -10.51 12.67 -8.32
CA ASN A 83 -10.74 11.25 -8.42
C ASN A 83 -10.83 10.58 -7.05
N SER A 84 -11.52 9.44 -7.02
CA SER A 84 -11.62 8.60 -5.83
C SER A 84 -10.51 7.55 -5.80
N ALA A 85 -10.24 7.00 -4.61
CA ALA A 85 -9.36 5.86 -4.45
C ALA A 85 -9.94 4.68 -5.25
N GLN A 86 -9.10 3.92 -5.94
CA GLN A 86 -9.56 2.76 -6.70
C GLN A 86 -9.48 1.52 -5.84
N VAL A 87 -10.52 0.68 -5.91
CA VAL A 87 -10.59 -0.59 -5.20
C VAL A 87 -10.68 -1.70 -6.23
N THR A 88 -9.74 -2.63 -6.19
CA THR A 88 -9.72 -3.82 -7.05
C THR A 88 -9.97 -5.06 -6.21
N VAL A 89 -11.06 -5.78 -6.47
CA VAL A 89 -11.45 -6.99 -5.73
C VAL A 89 -11.16 -8.23 -6.57
N SER A 90 -10.49 -9.22 -5.98
CA SER A 90 -10.19 -10.50 -6.64
C SER A 90 -11.12 -11.60 -6.13
N GLY A 91 -12.07 -12.04 -6.94
CA GLY A 91 -12.97 -13.16 -6.62
C GLY A 91 -13.98 -13.47 -7.74
N ARG A 92 -14.33 -14.75 -7.93
CA ARG A 92 -15.53 -15.15 -8.68
C ARG A 92 -16.75 -14.76 -7.84
N ILE A 93 -17.56 -13.83 -8.32
CA ILE A 93 -18.88 -13.56 -7.74
C ILE A 93 -19.70 -14.86 -7.84
N LYS A 94 -19.99 -15.53 -6.71
CA LYS A 94 -20.96 -16.63 -6.68
C LYS A 94 -22.33 -16.01 -6.38
N LEU A 95 -23.07 -15.69 -7.43
CA LEU A 95 -24.43 -15.14 -7.32
C LEU A 95 -25.40 -16.27 -6.94
N THR A 96 -25.73 -16.40 -5.66
CA THR A 96 -26.89 -17.19 -5.22
C THR A 96 -28.03 -16.24 -4.90
N HIS A 97 -29.02 -16.18 -5.79
CA HIS A 97 -30.21 -15.36 -5.66
C HIS A 97 -31.20 -16.01 -4.67
N LEU A 98 -31.69 -15.26 -3.68
CA LEU A 98 -33.13 -14.94 -3.51
C LEU A 98 -33.31 -13.96 -2.32
N GLY A 99 -33.66 -12.70 -2.63
CA GLY A 99 -34.53 -11.88 -1.80
C GLY A 99 -33.93 -11.06 -0.65
N SER A 100 -33.24 -9.96 -0.95
CA SER A 100 -33.49 -8.60 -0.39
C SER A 100 -32.49 -7.61 -0.98
N LEU A 101 -33.00 -6.44 -1.38
CA LEU A 101 -32.44 -5.55 -2.40
C LEU A 101 -31.16 -4.80 -1.96
N GLN A 102 -30.18 -4.69 -2.87
CA GLN A 102 -29.64 -3.38 -3.23
C GLN A 102 -29.15 -3.39 -4.69
N THR A 103 -29.63 -2.40 -5.45
CA THR A 103 -29.68 -2.30 -6.91
C THR A 103 -28.32 -2.17 -7.60
N ASP A 104 -28.23 -2.78 -8.78
CA ASP A 104 -27.21 -2.55 -9.82
C ASP A 104 -27.61 -1.31 -10.69
N PRO A 105 -26.83 -0.82 -11.68
CA PRO A 105 -25.92 0.34 -11.65
C PRO A 105 -26.38 1.50 -12.59
N PRO A 106 -25.49 2.42 -13.04
CA PRO A 106 -25.03 2.20 -14.41
C PRO A 106 -23.53 2.42 -14.63
N LEU A 107 -23.06 1.65 -15.61
CA LEU A 107 -21.83 1.76 -16.41
C LEU A 107 -21.14 3.14 -16.39
N ALA A 108 -19.85 3.13 -16.10
CA ALA A 108 -18.93 4.16 -16.59
C ALA A 108 -17.78 3.46 -17.33
N VAL A 109 -17.99 3.24 -18.63
CA VAL A 109 -16.89 3.41 -19.60
C VAL A 109 -16.71 4.92 -19.73
N VAL A 110 -15.53 5.44 -19.42
CA VAL A 110 -15.14 6.78 -19.84
C VAL A 110 -13.71 6.68 -20.38
N PHE A 111 -13.53 7.26 -21.57
CA PHE A 111 -12.33 7.30 -22.41
C PHE A 111 -11.09 7.84 -21.71
#